data_AF-I6AS03-F1
#
_entry.id   AF-I6AS03-F1
#
_cell.length_a   1.000
_cell.length_b   1.000
_cell.length_c   1.000
_cell.angle_alpha   90.00
_cell.angle_beta   90.00
_cell.angle_gamma   90.00
#
_symmetry.space_group_name_H-M   'P 1'
#
loop_
_entity.id
_entity.type
_entity.pdbx_description
1 polymer ?
#
loop_
_entity_poly.entity_id
_entity_poly.type
_entity_poly.pdbx_seq_one_letter_code
_entity_poly.pdbx_strand_id
1 'polypeptide(L)'
;MKTDEEWDKELEGYSIEELERLAVELHDAYHRASFDMKQGHRPSLDSIKGKSELWQVLQERKHRLNDGFRFTLERVACFVKISDLLTECLEKAWAEAKPIMQELDKRIQDQDPFVQDYELELKLHVFVTDPQSDDRGIYGVLQDIISAGSTVLQVPGRCYEEHNTLNELNWNAIDELRHYETELADHYIGHAMHELYSHSMWSLPDIFKITELWAEVIVTRQHFRKI
;
A
#
# COMPACT_ATOMS: atom_id res chain seq x y z
N MET A 1 23.21 8.41 13.86
CA MET A 1 21.82 8.08 13.58
C MET A 1 21.01 8.85 14.61
N LYS A 2 20.19 9.80 14.16
CA LYS A 2 19.38 10.63 15.06
C LYS A 2 18.31 9.78 15.76
N THR A 3 17.86 10.18 16.94
CA THR A 3 16.69 9.60 17.62
C THR A 3 15.39 10.13 17.00
N ASP A 4 14.27 9.48 17.28
CA ASP A 4 12.95 9.96 16.81
C ASP A 4 12.66 11.38 17.35
N GLU A 5 12.98 11.65 18.63
CA GLU A 5 12.84 13.01 19.22
C GLU A 5 13.72 14.08 18.55
N GLU A 6 14.89 13.70 18.03
CA GLU A 6 15.76 14.61 17.28
C GLU A 6 15.20 14.90 15.90
N TRP A 7 14.56 13.92 15.25
CA TRP A 7 13.85 14.12 14.00
C TRP A 7 12.60 14.97 14.16
N ASP A 8 11.78 14.70 15.18
CA ASP A 8 10.55 15.45 15.43
C ASP A 8 10.85 16.95 15.58
N LYS A 9 11.87 17.31 16.38
CA LYS A 9 12.30 18.70 16.57
C LYS A 9 12.83 19.35 15.30
N GLU A 10 13.53 18.59 14.47
CA GLU A 10 14.08 19.11 13.23
C GLU A 10 12.99 19.37 12.20
N LEU A 11 12.05 18.43 12.08
CA LEU A 11 10.93 18.53 11.14
C LEU A 11 9.88 19.55 11.59
N GLU A 12 9.75 19.84 12.90
CA GLU A 12 8.84 20.87 13.45
C GLU A 12 8.97 22.23 12.74
N GLY A 13 10.18 22.60 12.32
CA GLY A 13 10.47 23.86 11.64
C GLY A 13 10.10 23.90 10.14
N TYR A 14 9.76 22.76 9.52
CA TYR A 14 9.52 22.66 8.08
C TYR A 14 8.05 22.96 7.74
N SER A 15 7.77 23.63 6.62
CA SER A 15 6.42 23.66 6.03
C SER A 15 6.06 22.33 5.35
N ILE A 16 4.78 22.12 4.99
CA ILE A 16 4.35 20.95 4.21
C ILE A 16 5.12 20.88 2.89
N GLU A 17 5.27 22.00 2.18
CA GLU A 17 5.99 22.08 0.92
C GLU A 17 7.47 21.74 1.09
N GLU A 18 8.06 22.10 2.23
CA GLU A 18 9.46 21.77 2.54
C GLU A 18 9.63 20.30 2.88
N LEU A 19 8.68 19.69 3.61
CA LEU A 19 8.64 18.24 3.85
C LEU A 19 8.48 17.46 2.54
N GLU A 20 7.60 17.91 1.65
CA GLU A 20 7.39 17.29 0.34
C GLU A 20 8.64 17.37 -0.54
N ARG A 21 9.30 18.54 -0.58
CA ARG A 21 10.57 18.71 -1.30
C ARG A 21 11.66 17.79 -0.73
N LEU A 22 11.80 17.72 0.59
CA LEU A 22 12.79 16.87 1.24
C LEU A 22 12.52 15.37 0.97
N ALA A 23 11.24 14.95 0.98
CA ALA A 23 10.87 13.58 0.65
C ALA A 23 11.28 13.20 -0.78
N VAL A 24 11.03 14.07 -1.75
CA VAL A 24 11.45 13.88 -3.15
C VAL A 24 12.98 13.79 -3.25
N GLU A 25 13.71 14.70 -2.61
CA GLU A 25 15.17 14.70 -2.63
C GLU A 25 15.79 13.41 -2.05
N LEU A 26 15.26 12.95 -0.91
CA LEU A 26 15.68 11.71 -0.25
C LEU A 26 15.36 10.48 -1.10
N HIS A 27 14.17 10.43 -1.69
CA HIS A 27 13.74 9.36 -2.59
C HIS A 27 14.63 9.27 -3.83
N ASP A 28 14.91 10.41 -4.46
CA ASP A 28 15.80 10.49 -5.62
C ASP A 28 17.24 10.10 -5.27
N ALA A 29 17.74 10.52 -4.09
CA ALA A 29 19.06 10.14 -3.62
C ALA A 29 19.17 8.63 -3.40
N TYR A 30 18.12 8.02 -2.85
CA TYR A 30 18.02 6.58 -2.68
C TYR A 30 18.04 5.85 -4.04
N HIS A 31 17.23 6.30 -5.00
CA HIS A 31 17.22 5.72 -6.35
C HIS A 31 18.60 5.81 -7.01
N ARG A 32 19.27 6.96 -6.94
CA ARG A 32 20.65 7.12 -7.44
C ARG A 32 21.63 6.17 -6.77
N ALA A 33 21.61 6.08 -5.44
CA ALA A 33 22.49 5.18 -4.68
C ALA A 33 22.22 3.70 -5.00
N SER A 34 20.95 3.33 -5.19
CA SER A 34 20.55 1.97 -5.57
C SER A 34 20.95 1.61 -7.01
N PHE A 35 20.96 2.60 -7.92
CA PHE A 35 21.40 2.43 -9.31
C PHE A 35 22.92 2.23 -9.42
N ASP A 36 23.69 2.88 -8.56
CA ASP A 36 25.14 2.71 -8.47
C ASP A 36 25.56 1.34 -7.89
N MET A 37 24.67 0.70 -7.12
CA MET A 37 24.77 -0.72 -6.72
C MET A 37 24.30 -1.62 -7.87
N LYS A 38 25.13 -1.74 -8.91
CA LYS A 38 24.94 -2.53 -10.16
C LYS A 38 23.96 -3.71 -10.07
N GLN A 39 23.09 -3.78 -11.09
CA GLN A 39 22.46 -4.99 -11.65
C GLN A 39 22.07 -6.06 -10.62
N GLY A 40 20.83 -6.02 -10.16
CA GLY A 40 20.23 -7.26 -9.66
C GLY A 40 18.98 -7.08 -8.84
N HIS A 41 18.98 -6.27 -7.80
CA HIS A 41 17.87 -6.20 -6.85
C HIS A 41 17.61 -4.75 -6.45
N ARG A 42 16.42 -4.22 -6.81
CA ARG A 42 15.84 -3.07 -6.09
C ARG A 42 15.86 -3.44 -4.61
N PRO A 43 16.46 -2.63 -3.71
CA PRO A 43 16.45 -3.00 -2.30
C PRO A 43 15.00 -3.02 -1.83
N SER A 44 14.60 -4.08 -1.11
CA SER A 44 13.23 -4.21 -0.61
C SER A 44 12.92 -3.07 0.35
N LEU A 45 11.65 -2.67 0.43
CA LEU A 45 11.22 -1.64 1.37
C LEU A 45 11.55 -2.02 2.83
N ASP A 46 11.80 -3.29 3.16
CA ASP A 46 12.25 -3.70 4.48
C ASP A 46 13.66 -3.15 4.83
N SER A 47 14.48 -2.82 3.83
CA SER A 47 15.73 -2.05 4.02
C SER A 47 15.48 -0.56 4.30
N ILE A 48 14.32 -0.03 3.89
CA ILE A 48 13.87 1.37 4.04
C ILE A 48 13.09 1.56 5.36
N LYS A 49 12.21 0.60 5.70
CA LYS A 49 11.45 0.50 6.97
C LYS A 49 12.38 0.40 8.19
N GLY A 50 13.61 -0.06 7.97
CA GLY A 50 14.58 -0.31 9.03
C GLY A 50 15.30 0.91 9.59
N LYS A 51 15.33 2.10 8.93
CA LYS A 51 15.95 3.39 9.37
C LYS A 51 16.14 4.37 8.18
N SER A 52 15.09 4.89 7.55
CA SER A 52 15.28 5.89 6.48
C SER A 52 14.62 7.21 6.83
N GLU A 53 15.38 8.28 6.71
CA GLU A 53 14.99 9.67 6.93
C GLU A 53 13.74 10.02 6.11
N LEU A 54 13.56 9.37 4.96
CA LEU A 54 12.37 9.47 4.10
C LEU A 54 11.08 9.03 4.82
N TRP A 55 11.13 7.92 5.57
CA TRP A 55 9.97 7.42 6.31
C TRP A 55 9.49 8.44 7.35
N GLN A 56 10.41 9.03 8.11
CA GLN A 56 10.10 10.03 9.13
C GLN A 56 9.52 11.31 8.51
N VAL A 57 10.11 11.79 7.41
CA VAL A 57 9.60 12.97 6.67
C VAL A 57 8.18 12.74 6.16
N LEU A 58 7.90 11.57 5.57
CA LEU A 58 6.58 11.24 5.05
C LEU A 58 5.55 11.00 6.14
N GLN A 59 5.96 10.38 7.25
CA GLN A 59 5.09 10.17 8.42
C GLN A 59 4.67 11.51 9.03
N GLU A 60 5.61 12.44 9.19
CA GLU A 60 5.33 13.79 9.71
C GLU A 60 4.42 14.58 8.76
N ARG A 61 4.69 14.50 7.44
CA ARG A 61 3.82 15.09 6.42
C ARG A 61 2.40 14.56 6.54
N LYS A 62 2.23 13.23 6.60
CA LYS A 62 0.94 12.57 6.72
C LYS A 62 0.20 13.02 7.99
N HIS A 63 0.90 13.06 9.12
CA HIS A 63 0.34 13.52 10.39
C HIS A 63 -0.21 14.94 10.29
N ARG A 64 0.57 15.91 9.83
CA ARG A 64 0.15 17.31 9.73
C ARG A 64 -0.99 17.54 8.74
N LEU A 65 -0.97 16.83 7.61
CA LEU A 65 -2.05 16.90 6.63
C LEU A 65 -3.36 16.34 7.19
N ASN A 66 -3.28 15.25 7.97
CA ASN A 66 -4.44 14.66 8.63
C ASN A 66 -4.97 15.55 9.77
N ASP A 67 -4.08 16.17 10.56
CA ASP A 67 -4.46 17.06 11.66
C ASP A 67 -5.29 18.27 11.21
N GLY A 68 -5.08 18.74 9.99
CA GLY A 68 -5.89 19.79 9.35
C GLY A 68 -7.16 19.28 8.66
N PHE A 69 -7.31 17.98 8.50
CA PHE A 69 -8.44 17.37 7.78
C PHE A 69 -9.65 17.19 8.69
N ARG A 70 -10.84 17.45 8.16
CA ARG A 70 -12.10 17.30 8.90
C ARG A 70 -13.12 16.60 8.02
N PHE A 71 -13.83 15.63 8.56
CA PHE A 71 -14.93 14.99 7.86
C PHE A 71 -16.16 15.90 7.85
N THR A 72 -16.58 16.28 6.65
CA THR A 72 -17.94 16.77 6.38
C THR A 72 -18.77 15.62 5.82
N LEU A 73 -20.09 15.79 5.72
CA LEU A 73 -20.96 14.77 5.12
C LEU A 73 -20.53 14.41 3.69
N GLU A 74 -20.14 15.40 2.90
CA GLU A 74 -19.64 15.18 1.54
C GLU A 74 -18.33 14.40 1.54
N ARG A 75 -17.46 14.65 2.54
CA ARG A 75 -16.19 13.94 2.66
C ARG A 75 -16.37 12.51 3.12
N VAL A 76 -17.29 12.25 4.05
CA VAL A 76 -17.68 10.88 4.44
C VAL A 76 -18.18 10.12 3.22
N ALA A 77 -19.11 10.70 2.45
CA ALA A 77 -19.64 10.05 1.25
C ALA A 77 -18.54 9.77 0.21
N CYS A 78 -17.58 10.70 0.03
CA CYS A 78 -16.44 10.50 -0.85
C CYS A 78 -15.51 9.38 -0.35
N PHE A 79 -15.20 9.36 0.95
CA PHE A 79 -14.34 8.35 1.56
C PHE A 79 -14.92 6.94 1.41
N VAL A 80 -16.22 6.78 1.72
CA VAL A 80 -16.94 5.51 1.53
C VAL A 80 -16.90 5.09 0.07
N LYS A 81 -17.16 6.01 -0.86
CA LYS A 81 -17.08 5.72 -2.30
C LYS A 81 -15.69 5.24 -2.72
N ILE A 82 -14.61 5.84 -2.22
CA ILE A 82 -13.25 5.40 -2.52
C ILE A 82 -13.00 4.01 -1.94
N SER A 83 -13.44 3.75 -0.70
CA SER A 83 -13.37 2.43 -0.07
C SER A 83 -14.08 1.35 -0.90
N ASP A 84 -15.28 1.65 -1.41
CA ASP A 84 -16.03 0.74 -2.27
C ASP A 84 -15.28 0.45 -3.58
N LEU A 85 -14.70 1.49 -4.22
CA LEU A 85 -13.93 1.33 -5.45
C LEU A 85 -12.65 0.50 -5.25
N LEU A 86 -11.93 0.70 -4.14
CA LEU A 86 -10.76 -0.12 -3.79
C LEU A 86 -11.16 -1.57 -3.60
N THR A 87 -12.28 -1.81 -2.91
CA THR A 87 -12.81 -3.15 -2.64
C THR A 87 -13.22 -3.84 -3.94
N GLU A 88 -13.99 -3.17 -4.80
CA GLU A 88 -14.41 -3.69 -6.11
C GLU A 88 -13.19 -4.07 -6.97
N CYS A 89 -12.13 -3.26 -6.94
CA CYS A 89 -10.90 -3.52 -7.70
C CYS A 89 -10.19 -4.80 -7.22
N LEU A 90 -10.08 -4.99 -5.89
CA LEU A 90 -9.51 -6.21 -5.32
C LEU A 90 -10.39 -7.44 -5.57
N GLU A 91 -11.72 -7.31 -5.53
CA GLU A 91 -12.63 -8.42 -5.84
C GLU A 91 -12.47 -8.91 -7.27
N LYS A 92 -12.28 -7.98 -8.23
CA LYS A 92 -11.98 -8.34 -9.62
C LYS A 92 -10.63 -9.06 -9.74
N ALA A 93 -9.60 -8.59 -9.05
CA ALA A 93 -8.29 -9.24 -9.04
C ALA A 93 -8.36 -10.65 -8.41
N TRP A 94 -9.14 -10.82 -7.34
CA TRP A 94 -9.38 -12.11 -6.71
C TRP A 94 -10.16 -13.07 -7.62
N ALA A 95 -11.17 -12.56 -8.33
CA ALA A 95 -11.93 -13.35 -9.29
C ALA A 95 -11.04 -13.89 -10.43
N GLU A 96 -10.03 -13.13 -10.86
CA GLU A 96 -9.02 -13.56 -11.83
C GLU A 96 -8.01 -14.55 -11.21
N ALA A 97 -7.58 -14.32 -9.97
CA ALA A 97 -6.63 -15.18 -9.26
C ALA A 97 -7.18 -16.57 -8.95
N LYS A 98 -8.46 -16.68 -8.57
CA LYS A 98 -9.09 -17.92 -8.12
C LYS A 98 -9.00 -19.08 -9.12
N PRO A 99 -9.35 -18.95 -10.42
CA PRO A 99 -9.20 -20.04 -11.37
C PRO A 99 -7.73 -20.40 -11.62
N ILE A 100 -6.80 -19.44 -11.56
CA ILE A 100 -5.36 -19.69 -11.68
C ILE A 100 -4.88 -20.57 -10.52
N MET A 101 -5.29 -20.22 -9.29
CA MET A 101 -4.97 -20.97 -8.08
C MET A 101 -5.45 -22.42 -8.18
N GLN A 102 -6.69 -22.64 -8.60
CA GLN A 102 -7.27 -23.97 -8.79
C GLN A 102 -6.51 -24.81 -9.82
N GLU A 103 -6.08 -24.19 -10.93
CA GLU A 103 -5.28 -24.87 -11.95
C GLU A 103 -3.88 -25.24 -11.43
N LEU A 104 -3.23 -24.37 -10.64
CA LEU A 104 -1.92 -24.66 -10.06
C LEU A 104 -1.97 -25.74 -8.99
N ASP A 105 -3.00 -25.70 -8.13
CA ASP A 105 -3.26 -26.75 -7.15
C ASP A 105 -3.42 -28.11 -7.84
N LYS A 106 -4.18 -28.15 -8.94
CA LYS A 106 -4.36 -29.37 -9.73
C LYS A 106 -3.04 -29.85 -10.33
N ARG A 107 -2.22 -28.96 -10.89
CA ARG A 107 -0.90 -29.33 -11.44
C ARG A 107 0.02 -29.92 -10.38
N ILE A 108 0.00 -29.38 -9.16
CA ILE A 108 0.75 -29.96 -8.03
C ILE A 108 0.21 -31.35 -7.67
N GLN A 109 -1.11 -31.52 -7.61
CA GLN A 109 -1.75 -32.83 -7.34
C GLN A 109 -1.42 -33.88 -8.41
N ASP A 110 -1.41 -33.47 -9.69
CA ASP A 110 -1.08 -34.30 -10.85
C ASP A 110 0.43 -34.58 -10.98
N GLN A 111 1.24 -34.12 -10.02
CA GLN A 111 2.70 -34.28 -10.00
C GLN A 111 3.37 -33.67 -11.25
N ASP A 112 2.97 -32.44 -11.62
CA ASP A 112 3.57 -31.67 -12.71
C ASP A 112 5.11 -31.67 -12.59
N PRO A 113 5.83 -31.89 -13.71
CA PRO A 113 7.29 -32.04 -13.67
C PRO A 113 8.04 -30.77 -13.27
N PHE A 114 7.39 -29.60 -13.36
CA PHE A 114 7.98 -28.32 -13.00
C PHE A 114 7.36 -27.74 -11.73
N VAL A 115 6.05 -27.54 -11.70
CA VAL A 115 5.36 -26.81 -10.62
C VAL A 115 5.26 -27.68 -9.38
N GLN A 116 6.07 -27.36 -8.38
CA GLN A 116 6.05 -28.01 -7.06
C GLN A 116 5.40 -27.13 -5.99
N ASP A 117 5.46 -25.82 -6.18
CA ASP A 117 4.85 -24.81 -5.33
C ASP A 117 4.54 -23.55 -6.16
N TYR A 118 3.73 -22.64 -5.61
CA TYR A 118 3.50 -21.33 -6.19
C TYR A 118 3.20 -20.27 -5.13
N GLU A 119 3.53 -19.03 -5.48
CA GLU A 119 3.07 -17.84 -4.75
C GLU A 119 2.11 -17.06 -5.65
N LEU A 120 1.00 -16.63 -5.05
CA LEU A 120 0.07 -15.70 -5.66
C LEU A 120 0.06 -14.41 -4.85
N GLU A 121 0.31 -13.30 -5.53
CA GLU A 121 0.30 -11.97 -4.96
C GLU A 121 -0.72 -11.11 -5.70
N LEU A 122 -1.61 -10.47 -4.94
CA LEU A 122 -2.47 -9.40 -5.44
C LEU A 122 -1.86 -8.06 -5.05
N LYS A 123 -1.69 -7.16 -6.02
CA LYS A 123 -1.28 -5.78 -5.75
C LYS A 123 -2.38 -4.82 -6.15
N LEU A 124 -2.58 -3.80 -5.34
CA LEU A 124 -3.43 -2.66 -5.65
C LEU A 124 -2.58 -1.40 -5.66
N HIS A 125 -2.60 -0.69 -6.76
CA HIS A 125 -1.93 0.58 -6.97
C HIS A 125 -2.99 1.69 -7.05
N VAL A 126 -2.66 2.82 -6.44
CA VAL A 126 -3.48 4.03 -6.47
C VAL A 126 -2.67 5.15 -7.11
N PHE A 127 -3.29 5.91 -8.00
CA PHE A 127 -2.64 6.99 -8.72
C PHE A 127 -3.40 8.31 -8.53
N VAL A 128 -2.61 9.39 -8.48
CA VAL A 128 -3.09 10.75 -8.66
C VAL A 128 -2.52 11.19 -10.01
N THR A 129 -3.35 11.09 -11.06
CA THR A 129 -3.01 11.61 -12.37
C THR A 129 -3.32 13.11 -12.41
N ASP A 130 -2.30 13.93 -12.16
CA ASP A 130 -2.35 15.35 -12.48
C ASP A 130 -1.66 15.58 -13.83
N PRO A 131 -2.40 16.01 -14.87
CA PRO A 131 -1.83 16.33 -16.18
C PRO A 131 -0.74 17.41 -16.15
N GLN A 132 -0.63 18.15 -15.04
CA GLN A 132 0.37 19.20 -14.84
C GLN A 132 1.45 18.84 -13.82
N SER A 133 1.34 17.72 -13.08
CA SER A 133 2.41 17.32 -12.15
C SER A 133 3.40 16.42 -12.85
N ASP A 134 4.67 16.81 -12.83
CA ASP A 134 5.80 15.94 -13.20
C ASP A 134 5.73 14.69 -12.30
N ASP A 135 5.88 13.48 -12.87
CA ASP A 135 5.86 12.18 -12.18
C ASP A 135 6.92 12.07 -11.05
N ARG A 136 7.72 13.12 -10.86
CA ARG A 136 8.79 13.30 -9.88
C ARG A 136 8.39 14.09 -8.62
N GLY A 137 7.11 14.44 -8.48
CA GLY A 137 6.59 15.10 -7.28
C GLY A 137 6.33 14.14 -6.11
N ILE A 138 5.74 14.66 -5.03
CA ILE A 138 5.37 13.86 -3.84
C ILE A 138 4.50 12.64 -4.20
N TYR A 139 3.60 12.77 -5.18
CA TYR A 139 2.75 11.66 -5.61
C TYR A 139 3.54 10.53 -6.27
N GLY A 140 4.64 10.83 -6.98
CA GLY A 140 5.56 9.80 -7.49
C GLY A 140 6.22 9.03 -6.34
N VAL A 141 6.69 9.73 -5.31
CA VAL A 141 7.27 9.11 -4.10
C VAL A 141 6.25 8.21 -3.39
N LEU A 142 5.02 8.70 -3.20
CA LEU A 142 3.94 7.97 -2.53
C LEU A 142 3.49 6.73 -3.32
N GLN A 143 3.46 6.82 -4.64
CA GLN A 143 3.13 5.71 -5.54
C GLN A 143 4.24 4.64 -5.56
N ASP A 144 5.51 5.06 -5.60
CA ASP A 144 6.66 4.15 -5.55
C ASP A 144 6.70 3.38 -4.23
N ILE A 145 6.42 4.05 -3.11
CA ILE A 145 6.40 3.40 -1.79
C ILE A 145 5.25 2.40 -1.66
N ILE A 146 4.04 2.75 -2.12
CA ILE A 146 2.93 1.78 -2.15
C ILE A 146 3.27 0.58 -3.04
N SER A 147 3.83 0.83 -4.21
CA SER A 147 4.17 -0.22 -5.19
C SER A 147 5.28 -1.14 -4.68
N ALA A 148 6.17 -0.63 -3.81
CA ALA A 148 7.27 -1.39 -3.22
C ALA A 148 6.92 -2.02 -1.86
N GLY A 149 5.91 -1.51 -1.17
CA GLY A 149 5.41 -2.04 0.10
C GLY A 149 4.04 -2.65 -0.07
N SER A 150 3.80 -3.37 -1.19
CA SER A 150 2.48 -3.83 -1.66
C SER A 150 1.57 -4.12 -0.47
N THR A 151 0.31 -3.70 -0.56
CA THR A 151 -0.77 -4.36 0.19
C THR A 151 -0.81 -5.79 -0.35
N VAL A 152 0.18 -6.59 0.05
CA VAL A 152 0.29 -7.96 -0.31
C VAL A 152 -0.75 -8.60 0.58
N LEU A 153 -1.92 -8.89 0.00
CA LEU A 153 -2.53 -10.16 0.35
C LEU A 153 -1.54 -11.23 -0.13
N GLN A 154 -0.48 -11.46 0.66
CA GLN A 154 0.27 -12.71 0.55
C GLN A 154 -0.74 -13.74 0.99
N VAL A 155 -1.14 -14.59 0.06
CA VAL A 155 -1.85 -15.82 0.39
C VAL A 155 -0.79 -16.92 0.39
N PRO A 156 0.02 -17.07 1.46
CA PRO A 156 0.99 -18.15 1.51
C PRO A 156 0.24 -19.46 1.69
N GLY A 157 0.17 -20.28 0.64
CA GLY A 157 0.06 -21.76 0.67
C GLY A 157 -1.07 -22.43 1.47
N ARG A 158 -1.93 -21.71 2.17
CA ARG A 158 -3.15 -22.15 2.84
C ARG A 158 -4.04 -20.93 2.94
N CYS A 159 -5.12 -20.88 2.17
CA CYS A 159 -6.25 -20.02 2.51
C CYS A 159 -6.52 -20.22 4.01
N TYR A 160 -6.50 -19.14 4.78
CA TYR A 160 -7.40 -19.10 5.93
C TYR A 160 -8.80 -19.20 5.33
N GLU A 161 -9.41 -20.38 5.44
CA GLU A 161 -10.76 -20.72 4.97
C GLU A 161 -11.88 -19.86 5.59
N GLU A 162 -11.56 -18.80 6.34
CA GLU A 162 -12.52 -18.13 7.22
C GLU A 162 -13.00 -16.75 6.73
N HIS A 163 -12.44 -16.19 5.66
CA HIS A 163 -12.98 -14.97 5.04
C HIS A 163 -13.33 -15.24 3.58
N ASN A 164 -14.58 -15.63 3.34
CA ASN A 164 -15.07 -16.07 2.04
C ASN A 164 -15.26 -14.92 1.03
N THR A 165 -15.12 -13.66 1.47
CA THR A 165 -15.03 -12.49 0.59
C THR A 165 -14.18 -11.40 1.24
N LEU A 166 -13.47 -10.59 0.45
CA LEU A 166 -12.81 -9.35 0.95
C LEU A 166 -13.82 -8.38 1.59
N ASN A 167 -15.11 -8.54 1.26
CA ASN A 167 -16.27 -7.88 1.87
C ASN A 167 -16.60 -8.33 3.31
N GLU A 168 -15.92 -9.35 3.85
CA GLU A 168 -16.08 -9.77 5.24
C GLU A 168 -15.10 -9.05 6.19
N LEU A 169 -14.12 -8.32 5.64
CA LEU A 169 -13.16 -7.54 6.41
C LEU A 169 -13.63 -6.09 6.52
N ASN A 170 -14.75 -5.86 7.20
CA ASN A 170 -15.13 -4.53 7.64
C ASN A 170 -14.10 -4.06 8.66
N TRP A 171 -13.30 -3.06 8.31
CA TRP A 171 -12.31 -2.47 9.20
C TRP A 171 -12.94 -2.01 10.51
N ASN A 172 -14.16 -1.46 10.46
CA ASN A 172 -14.91 -1.02 11.64
C ASN A 172 -15.42 -2.19 12.52
N ALA A 173 -15.32 -3.45 12.09
CA ALA A 173 -15.78 -4.63 12.83
C ALA A 173 -14.65 -5.50 13.41
N ILE A 174 -13.44 -5.40 12.86
CA ILE A 174 -12.28 -6.20 13.29
C ILE A 174 -11.67 -5.66 14.59
N ASP A 175 -11.79 -4.37 14.80
CA ASP A 175 -11.14 -3.67 15.87
C ASP A 175 -12.19 -2.81 16.55
N GLU A 176 -12.30 -2.86 17.87
CA GLU A 176 -13.11 -1.91 18.65
C GLU A 176 -12.45 -0.50 18.61
N LEU A 177 -12.06 -0.04 17.42
CA LEU A 177 -11.44 1.25 17.11
C LEU A 177 -12.49 2.35 17.27
N ARG A 178 -12.87 2.61 18.52
CA ARG A 178 -13.59 3.80 18.99
C ARG A 178 -12.79 5.10 18.84
N HIS A 179 -11.78 5.15 17.97
CA HIS A 179 -10.75 6.17 18.05
C HIS A 179 -10.50 7.01 16.79
N TYR A 180 -11.17 6.75 15.67
CA TYR A 180 -11.00 7.63 14.51
C TYR A 180 -12.37 7.95 13.90
N GLU A 181 -12.78 9.20 14.11
CA GLU A 181 -13.93 9.89 13.50
C GLU A 181 -15.25 9.15 13.64
N THR A 182 -16.01 9.53 14.67
CA THR A 182 -17.42 9.17 14.87
C THR A 182 -18.27 9.21 13.60
N GLU A 183 -17.86 10.02 12.63
CA GLU A 183 -18.44 10.24 11.32
C GLU A 183 -18.35 9.02 10.38
N LEU A 184 -17.40 8.09 10.58
CA LEU A 184 -17.22 6.89 9.77
C LEU A 184 -17.73 5.60 10.44
N ALA A 185 -18.07 5.66 11.73
CA ALA A 185 -18.38 4.48 12.54
C ALA A 185 -19.57 3.65 12.02
N ASP A 186 -20.56 4.30 11.41
CA ASP A 186 -21.77 3.64 10.89
C ASP A 186 -21.61 3.15 9.45
N HIS A 187 -20.44 3.30 8.85
CA HIS A 187 -20.16 2.90 7.47
C HIS A 187 -19.37 1.59 7.39
N TYR A 188 -19.57 0.84 6.31
CA TYR A 188 -18.69 -0.27 5.98
C TYR A 188 -17.42 0.29 5.34
N ILE A 189 -16.26 0.04 5.94
CA ILE A 189 -14.97 0.43 5.38
C ILE A 189 -14.17 -0.84 5.08
N GLY A 190 -13.80 -1.03 3.82
CA GLY A 190 -13.10 -2.23 3.38
C GLY A 190 -11.63 -2.25 3.84
N HIS A 191 -11.09 -3.46 4.02
CA HIS A 191 -9.68 -3.68 4.40
C HIS A 191 -8.67 -2.95 3.49
N ALA A 192 -8.95 -2.80 2.20
CA ALA A 192 -8.08 -2.06 1.29
C ALA A 192 -7.89 -0.59 1.69
N MET A 193 -8.96 0.04 2.17
CA MET A 193 -8.90 1.41 2.68
C MET A 193 -8.12 1.47 3.99
N HIS A 194 -8.25 0.46 4.87
CA HIS A 194 -7.43 0.34 6.08
C HIS A 194 -5.94 0.30 5.74
N GLU A 195 -5.54 -0.54 4.81
CA GLU A 195 -4.14 -0.66 4.38
C GLU A 195 -3.62 0.64 3.78
N LEU A 196 -4.41 1.27 2.92
CA LEU A 196 -4.07 2.56 2.32
C LEU A 196 -3.95 3.66 3.38
N TYR A 197 -4.88 3.74 4.32
CA TYR A 197 -4.89 4.81 5.32
C TYR A 197 -3.93 4.56 6.48
N SER A 198 -3.89 3.37 7.06
CA SER A 198 -3.12 3.07 8.28
C SER A 198 -1.69 2.62 7.98
N HIS A 199 -1.49 1.88 6.89
CA HIS A 199 -0.22 1.20 6.61
C HIS A 199 0.57 1.79 5.43
N SER A 200 0.11 2.92 4.87
CA SER A 200 0.83 3.66 3.83
C SER A 200 1.19 5.10 4.27
N MET A 201 1.91 5.82 3.39
CA MET A 201 2.26 7.23 3.57
C MET A 201 1.25 8.23 2.99
N TRP A 202 0.11 7.74 2.51
CA TRP A 202 -0.96 8.58 1.99
C TRP A 202 -1.72 9.25 3.13
N SER A 203 -1.89 10.56 3.05
CA SER A 203 -2.75 11.32 3.96
C SER A 203 -4.20 11.30 3.47
N LEU A 204 -5.15 11.67 4.33
CA LEU A 204 -6.56 11.84 3.97
C LEU A 204 -6.73 12.82 2.79
N PRO A 205 -6.12 14.02 2.79
CA PRO A 205 -6.13 14.89 1.61
C PRO A 205 -5.62 14.22 0.32
N ASP A 206 -4.62 13.33 0.41
CA ASP A 206 -4.08 12.64 -0.78
C ASP A 206 -5.04 11.59 -1.31
N ILE A 207 -5.64 10.79 -0.41
CA ILE A 207 -6.62 9.75 -0.78
C ILE A 207 -7.78 10.36 -1.58
N PHE A 208 -8.23 11.56 -1.21
CA PHE A 208 -9.30 12.27 -1.89
C PHE A 208 -8.94 12.81 -3.28
N LYS A 209 -7.66 12.78 -3.65
CA LYS A 209 -7.16 13.15 -4.98
C LYS A 209 -6.93 11.94 -5.88
N ILE A 210 -7.11 10.71 -5.37
CA ILE A 210 -6.95 9.49 -6.17
C ILE A 210 -7.94 9.55 -7.34
N THR A 211 -7.40 9.27 -8.52
CA THR A 211 -8.09 9.39 -9.81
C THR A 211 -8.11 8.08 -10.57
N GLU A 212 -7.18 7.18 -10.26
CA GLU A 212 -7.06 5.88 -10.93
C GLU A 212 -6.62 4.79 -9.96
N LEU A 213 -7.13 3.58 -10.21
CA LEU A 213 -6.84 2.37 -9.46
C LEU A 213 -6.40 1.29 -10.45
N TRP A 214 -5.36 0.55 -10.11
CA TRP A 214 -4.88 -0.58 -10.90
C TRP A 214 -4.63 -1.77 -9.98
N ALA A 215 -5.24 -2.91 -10.27
CA ALA A 215 -4.90 -4.17 -9.61
C ALA A 215 -4.07 -5.10 -10.51
N GLU A 216 -3.08 -5.77 -9.91
CA GLU A 216 -2.25 -6.78 -10.55
C GLU A 216 -2.43 -8.14 -9.87
N VAL A 217 -2.44 -9.21 -10.68
CA VAL A 217 -2.36 -10.60 -10.21
C VAL A 217 -1.00 -11.14 -10.63
N ILE A 218 -0.13 -11.41 -9.67
CA ILE A 218 1.23 -11.91 -9.89
C ILE A 218 1.30 -13.36 -9.43
N VAL A 219 1.88 -14.20 -10.29
CA VAL A 219 1.97 -15.64 -10.07
C VAL A 219 3.42 -16.08 -10.24
N THR A 220 4.02 -16.54 -9.15
CA THR A 220 5.38 -17.10 -9.15
C THR A 220 5.28 -18.62 -9.04
N ARG A 221 5.75 -19.34 -10.05
CA ARG A 221 5.75 -20.81 -10.06
C ARG A 221 7.13 -21.33 -9.70
N GLN A 222 7.21 -22.27 -8.78
CA GLN A 222 8.46 -22.67 -8.14
C GLN A 222 8.76 -24.16 -8.38
N HIS A 223 10.05 -24.46 -8.59
CA HIS A 223 10.60 -25.80 -8.69
C HIS A 223 11.84 -25.90 -7.79
N PHE A 224 11.92 -26.96 -7.00
CA PHE A 224 13.01 -27.19 -6.08
C PHE A 224 13.73 -28.50 -6.40
N ARG A 225 15.05 -28.49 -6.27
CA ARG A 225 15.88 -29.68 -6.37
C ARG A 225 16.89 -29.70 -5.23
N LYS A 226 16.87 -30.77 -4.44
CA LYS A 226 17.89 -31.01 -3.41
C LYS A 226 19.23 -31.36 -4.10
N ILE A 227 20.31 -30.77 -3.62
CA ILE A 227 21.70 -31.11 -4.00
C ILE A 227 22.22 -32.15 -3.02
#